data_AF-A0A1G7PX22-F1
#
_entry.id   AF-A0A1G7PX22-F1
#
_cell.length_a   1.000
_cell.length_b   1.000
_cell.length_c   1.000
_cell.angle_alpha   90.00
_cell.angle_beta   90.00
_cell.angle_gamma   90.00
#
_symmetry.space_group_name_H-M   'P 1'
#
loop_
_entity.id
_entity.type
_entity.pdbx_description
1 polymer ?
#
loop_
_entity_poly.entity_id
_entity_poly.type
_entity_poly.pdbx_seq_one_letter_code
_entity_poly.pdbx_strand_id
1 'polypeptide(L)'
;MPKNRSLKNQSGCWKWFIAIFILLMIIILVPIYLLQLDTNTPENRIQNSRTEIVSSQEEVQPSLESSSEILSTEDQPLSNDLKEQAALLVLRDNYKGFAEVDFNEKEKTFTITPIDEDFKNSIALVADGNADILSAWKEMRQELQAAYAEIAKELEGEYTFNLVNPSEANSVVLSIIDGEIVYDVAKQ
;
A
#
# COMPACT_ATOMS: atom_id res chain seq x y z
N MET A 1 -47.09 15.85 -8.79
CA MET A 1 -45.73 16.40 -9.02
C MET A 1 -45.07 16.63 -7.67
N PRO A 2 -44.14 15.78 -7.21
CA PRO A 2 -43.35 16.08 -6.03
C PRO A 2 -42.05 16.79 -6.40
N LYS A 3 -41.70 17.73 -5.51
CA LYS A 3 -40.68 18.77 -5.60
C LYS A 3 -39.29 18.17 -5.39
N ASN A 4 -38.39 18.47 -6.32
CA ASN A 4 -36.98 18.08 -6.32
C ASN A 4 -36.29 18.55 -5.02
N ARG A 5 -35.72 17.63 -4.23
CA ARG A 5 -34.92 17.94 -3.04
C ARG A 5 -33.47 18.08 -3.48
N SER A 6 -32.90 19.27 -3.28
CA SER A 6 -31.50 19.59 -3.53
C SER A 6 -30.58 18.66 -2.72
N LEU A 7 -29.77 17.86 -3.41
CA LEU A 7 -28.59 17.24 -2.82
C LEU A 7 -27.55 18.34 -2.62
N LYS A 8 -27.30 18.67 -1.36
CA LYS A 8 -26.36 19.69 -0.93
C LYS A 8 -24.95 19.14 -1.14
N ASN A 9 -24.16 19.83 -1.96
CA ASN A 9 -22.74 19.60 -2.24
C ASN A 9 -21.97 18.93 -1.09
N GLN A 10 -21.51 17.71 -1.34
CA GLN A 10 -20.51 16.98 -0.56
C GLN A 10 -19.14 17.04 -1.27
N SER A 11 -18.77 18.17 -1.86
CA SER A 11 -17.52 18.33 -2.64
C SER A 11 -16.30 18.79 -1.81
N GLY A 12 -16.43 18.82 -0.49
CA GLY A 12 -15.44 19.43 0.41
C GLY A 12 -14.63 18.49 1.30
N CYS A 13 -14.98 17.20 1.39
CA CYS A 13 -14.39 16.32 2.40
C CYS A 13 -13.02 15.75 1.99
N TRP A 14 -12.89 15.23 0.76
CA TRP A 14 -11.66 14.63 0.23
C TRP A 14 -10.39 15.51 0.31
N LYS A 15 -10.51 16.83 0.14
CA LYS A 15 -9.38 17.78 0.20
C LYS A 15 -8.71 17.86 1.57
N TRP A 16 -9.46 17.65 2.66
CA TRP A 16 -8.89 17.56 4.00
C TRP A 16 -8.29 16.19 4.28
N PHE A 17 -8.81 15.13 3.65
CA PHE A 17 -8.25 13.77 3.75
C PHE A 17 -6.91 13.62 3.02
N ILE A 18 -6.68 14.32 1.90
CA ILE A 18 -5.43 14.32 1.13
C ILE A 18 -4.26 14.95 1.90
N ALA A 19 -4.48 16.06 2.61
CA ALA A 19 -3.43 16.72 3.40
C ALA A 19 -2.98 15.87 4.61
N ILE A 20 -3.92 15.12 5.21
CA ILE A 20 -3.63 14.14 6.27
C ILE A 20 -2.86 12.93 5.70
N PHE A 21 -3.16 12.53 4.46
CA PHE A 21 -2.48 11.45 3.74
C PHE A 21 -0.98 11.73 3.52
N ILE A 22 -0.63 12.94 3.08
CA ILE A 22 0.77 13.36 2.86
C ILE A 22 1.52 13.47 4.20
N LEU A 23 0.85 13.97 5.25
CA LEU A 23 1.45 14.08 6.59
C LEU A 23 1.71 12.71 7.23
N LEU A 24 0.82 11.73 7.03
CA LEU A 24 0.98 10.35 7.53
C LEU A 24 2.11 9.59 6.81
N MET A 25 2.28 9.80 5.50
CA MET A 25 3.40 9.21 4.73
C MET A 25 4.77 9.66 5.28
N ILE A 26 4.92 10.93 5.67
CA ILE A 26 6.16 11.46 6.26
C ILE A 26 6.42 10.84 7.65
N ILE A 27 5.38 10.59 8.45
CA ILE A 27 5.52 10.05 9.83
C ILE A 27 5.99 8.59 9.84
N ILE A 28 5.83 7.82 8.75
CA ILE A 28 6.30 6.42 8.66
C ILE A 28 7.73 6.35 8.08
N LEU A 29 8.09 7.25 7.16
CA LEU A 29 9.44 7.35 6.60
C LEU A 29 10.47 7.93 7.59
N VAL A 30 10.05 8.90 8.42
CA VAL A 30 10.92 9.57 9.40
C VAL A 30 11.46 8.65 10.51
N PRO A 31 10.71 7.75 11.16
CA PRO A 31 11.26 6.84 12.18
C PRO A 31 12.23 5.80 11.59
N ILE A 32 12.02 5.36 10.34
CA ILE A 32 12.99 4.50 9.62
C ILE A 32 14.30 5.27 9.39
N TYR A 33 14.21 6.57 9.08
CA TYR A 33 15.37 7.43 8.87
C TYR A 33 16.05 7.87 10.20
N LEU A 34 15.27 8.14 11.27
CA LEU A 34 15.76 8.55 12.59
C LEU A 34 16.34 7.39 13.41
N LEU A 35 15.97 6.14 13.13
CA LEU A 35 16.64 4.96 13.69
C LEU A 35 18.09 4.80 13.21
N GLN A 36 18.52 5.56 12.18
CA GLN A 36 19.93 5.59 11.74
C GLN A 36 20.77 6.68 12.42
N LEU A 37 20.17 7.63 13.17
CA LEU A 37 20.90 8.78 13.71
C LEU A 37 21.13 8.78 15.22
N ASP A 38 20.53 7.89 16.01
CA ASP A 38 20.82 7.89 17.45
C ASP A 38 22.12 7.15 17.76
N THR A 39 23.00 7.88 18.44
CA THR A 39 24.43 7.65 18.49
C THR A 39 24.83 6.97 19.79
N ASN A 40 25.77 6.04 19.66
CA ASN A 40 26.92 5.86 20.54
C ASN A 40 26.71 6.26 22.02
N THR A 41 26.26 5.34 22.86
CA THR A 41 26.63 5.37 24.28
C THR A 41 26.97 3.94 24.73
N PRO A 42 28.26 3.59 24.90
CA PRO A 42 28.63 2.33 25.51
C PRO A 42 28.64 2.49 27.04
N GLU A 43 27.73 1.84 27.75
CA GLU A 43 27.92 1.60 29.19
C GLU A 43 28.00 0.09 29.48
N ASN A 44 29.22 -0.31 29.82
CA ASN A 44 29.61 -1.62 30.31
C ASN A 44 29.59 -1.60 31.85
N ARG A 45 28.80 -2.47 32.50
CA ARG A 45 29.26 -3.25 33.68
C ARG A 45 28.30 -4.35 34.16
N ILE A 46 28.70 -5.60 33.90
CA ILE A 46 28.88 -6.75 34.82
C ILE A 46 28.09 -6.73 36.17
N GLN A 47 27.31 -7.79 36.49
CA GLN A 47 27.70 -8.91 37.40
C GLN A 47 26.50 -9.77 37.92
N ASN A 48 26.55 -11.08 37.62
CA ASN A 48 26.39 -12.23 38.54
C ASN A 48 25.12 -12.38 39.43
N SER A 49 24.41 -13.51 39.23
CA SER A 49 24.14 -14.46 40.31
C SER A 49 23.64 -15.81 39.80
N ARG A 50 24.39 -16.86 40.14
CA ARG A 50 24.08 -18.30 39.96
C ARG A 50 23.30 -18.80 41.18
N THR A 51 22.48 -19.85 41.01
CA THR A 51 22.16 -20.99 41.94
C THR A 51 20.78 -21.55 41.50
N GLU A 52 20.72 -22.57 40.64
CA GLU A 52 20.66 -24.03 40.91
C GLU A 52 19.38 -24.55 41.61
N ILE A 53 18.89 -25.71 41.11
CA ILE A 53 18.27 -26.87 41.81
C ILE A 53 16.81 -27.25 41.39
N VAL A 54 16.73 -28.33 40.57
CA VAL A 54 15.86 -29.56 40.67
C VAL A 54 14.35 -29.42 40.35
N SER A 55 13.61 -30.38 39.77
CA SER A 55 13.82 -31.67 39.07
C SER A 55 12.43 -32.21 38.69
N SER A 56 12.39 -32.96 37.58
CA SER A 56 11.45 -34.05 37.22
C SER A 56 10.07 -33.76 36.59
N GLN A 57 10.00 -34.22 35.33
CA GLN A 57 8.92 -34.98 34.65
C GLN A 57 7.62 -34.26 34.28
N GLU A 58 6.93 -34.53 33.16
CA GLU A 58 7.14 -35.24 31.88
C GLU A 58 5.75 -35.18 31.20
N GLU A 59 5.55 -34.45 30.10
CA GLU A 59 4.62 -34.85 29.02
C GLU A 59 4.70 -33.93 27.79
N VAL A 60 5.37 -34.45 26.76
CA VAL A 60 4.99 -34.45 25.33
C VAL A 60 4.65 -33.11 24.63
N GLN A 61 5.60 -32.67 23.80
CA GLN A 61 5.40 -31.74 22.68
C GLN A 61 4.56 -32.39 21.55
N PRO A 62 4.05 -31.61 20.57
CA PRO A 62 4.91 -31.32 19.42
C PRO A 62 4.88 -29.85 18.98
N SER A 63 6.09 -29.31 18.87
CA SER A 63 6.56 -28.41 17.80
C SER A 63 5.63 -27.28 17.33
N LEU A 64 5.80 -26.11 17.94
CA LEU A 64 5.87 -24.87 17.15
C LEU A 64 7.31 -24.37 17.27
N GLU A 65 8.12 -24.87 16.34
CA GLU A 65 9.42 -24.32 16.02
C GLU A 65 9.17 -22.91 15.46
N SER A 66 9.06 -21.95 16.38
CA SER A 66 9.28 -20.56 16.06
C SER A 66 10.75 -20.46 15.70
N SER A 67 11.06 -20.66 14.43
CA SER A 67 12.31 -20.22 13.82
C SER A 67 12.31 -18.69 13.82
N SER A 68 12.45 -18.10 15.01
CA SER A 68 13.15 -16.85 15.20
C SER A 68 14.64 -17.17 15.04
N GLU A 69 15.02 -17.53 13.81
CA GLU A 69 16.40 -17.47 13.41
C GLU A 69 16.76 -16.00 13.28
N ILE A 70 17.54 -15.60 14.27
CA ILE A 70 18.35 -14.42 14.35
C ILE A 70 19.15 -14.32 13.04
N LEU A 71 18.66 -13.58 12.06
CA LEU A 71 19.46 -13.23 10.89
C LEU A 71 20.33 -12.02 11.26
N SER A 72 21.41 -12.30 11.98
CA SER A 72 22.61 -11.48 11.94
C SER A 72 23.35 -11.81 10.65
N THR A 73 23.09 -11.04 9.59
CA THR A 73 23.90 -11.01 8.36
C THR A 73 23.71 -9.59 7.82
N GLU A 74 24.70 -8.71 7.97
CA GLU A 74 25.58 -8.25 6.88
C GLU A 74 24.80 -7.49 5.79
N ASP A 75 25.33 -6.39 5.27
CA ASP A 75 24.77 -5.54 4.19
C ASP A 75 24.34 -6.33 2.93
N GLN A 76 23.30 -7.14 3.03
CA GLN A 76 22.71 -7.91 1.96
C GLN A 76 21.52 -7.11 1.44
N PRO A 77 21.47 -6.84 0.13
CA PRO A 77 20.30 -6.19 -0.46
C PRO A 77 19.06 -7.02 -0.13
N LEU A 78 18.00 -6.36 0.37
CA LEU A 78 16.69 -7.00 0.54
C LEU A 78 16.30 -7.70 -0.76
N SER A 79 15.91 -8.97 -0.69
CA SER A 79 15.43 -9.71 -1.86
C SER A 79 14.22 -9.01 -2.48
N ASN A 80 14.12 -9.05 -3.81
CA ASN A 80 13.03 -8.39 -4.53
C ASN A 80 11.65 -8.83 -4.02
N ASP A 81 11.48 -10.11 -3.67
CA ASP A 81 10.24 -10.66 -3.11
C ASP A 81 9.81 -10.00 -1.78
N LEU A 82 10.76 -9.56 -0.96
CA LEU A 82 10.46 -8.84 0.28
C LEU A 82 10.05 -7.39 -0.01
N LYS A 83 10.67 -6.78 -1.02
CA LYS A 83 10.31 -5.43 -1.48
C LYS A 83 8.92 -5.42 -2.12
N GLU A 84 8.59 -6.42 -2.94
CA GLU A 84 7.28 -6.62 -3.55
C GLU A 84 6.18 -6.78 -2.49
N GLN A 85 6.44 -7.58 -1.44
CA GLN A 85 5.52 -7.73 -0.32
C GLN A 85 5.36 -6.43 0.48
N ALA A 86 6.44 -5.70 0.73
CA ALA A 86 6.37 -4.41 1.41
C ALA A 86 5.56 -3.39 0.59
N ALA A 87 5.78 -3.33 -0.73
CA ALA A 87 5.00 -2.51 -1.65
C ALA A 87 3.51 -2.87 -1.62
N LEU A 88 3.18 -4.16 -1.65
CA LEU A 88 1.80 -4.63 -1.54
C LEU A 88 1.15 -4.19 -0.22
N LEU A 89 1.85 -4.31 0.90
CA LEU A 89 1.34 -3.89 2.20
C LEU A 89 1.07 -2.38 2.25
N VAL A 90 2.01 -1.57 1.75
CA VAL A 90 1.85 -0.12 1.67
C VAL A 90 0.63 0.24 0.82
N LEU A 91 0.48 -0.39 -0.35
CA LEU A 91 -0.69 -0.16 -1.21
C LEU A 91 -1.99 -0.58 -0.52
N ARG A 92 -2.04 -1.75 0.11
CA ARG A 92 -3.24 -2.22 0.81
C ARG A 92 -3.64 -1.31 1.96
N ASP A 93 -2.67 -0.76 2.69
CA ASP A 93 -2.95 0.18 3.76
C ASP A 93 -3.45 1.53 3.22
N ASN A 94 -2.83 2.03 2.15
CA ASN A 94 -3.24 3.27 1.48
C ASN A 94 -4.68 3.18 0.92
N TYR A 95 -5.05 2.04 0.34
CA TYR A 95 -6.38 1.87 -0.24
C TYR A 95 -7.39 1.22 0.71
N LYS A 96 -7.03 1.04 1.98
CA LYS A 96 -7.85 0.31 2.96
C LYS A 96 -9.24 0.92 3.09
N GLY A 97 -10.27 0.09 2.86
CA GLY A 97 -11.67 0.48 2.92
C GLY A 97 -12.20 1.14 1.64
N PHE A 98 -11.33 1.47 0.69
CA PHE A 98 -11.71 2.06 -0.61
C PHE A 98 -11.51 1.09 -1.77
N ALA A 99 -10.42 0.32 -1.75
CA ALA A 99 -10.14 -0.72 -2.73
C ALA A 99 -9.40 -1.91 -2.09
N GLU A 100 -9.56 -3.08 -2.72
CA GLU A 100 -8.69 -4.23 -2.54
C GLU A 100 -7.48 -4.09 -3.45
N VAL A 101 -6.31 -4.51 -2.97
CA VAL A 101 -5.08 -4.52 -3.76
C VAL A 101 -4.48 -5.90 -3.72
N ASP A 102 -4.25 -6.46 -4.91
CA ASP A 102 -3.64 -7.76 -5.13
C ASP A 102 -2.39 -7.63 -5.99
N PHE A 103 -1.45 -8.55 -5.82
CA PHE A 103 -0.24 -8.63 -6.62
C PHE A 103 -0.14 -9.98 -7.33
N ASN A 104 0.00 -9.94 -8.65
CA ASN A 104 0.29 -11.11 -9.46
C ASN A 104 1.80 -11.17 -9.69
N GLU A 105 2.48 -12.05 -8.96
CA GLU A 105 3.93 -12.23 -9.02
C GLU A 105 4.43 -12.63 -10.42
N LYS A 106 3.65 -13.39 -11.18
CA LYS A 106 4.05 -13.85 -12.52
C LYS A 106 4.04 -12.73 -13.55
N GLU A 107 3.07 -11.84 -13.43
CA GLU A 107 2.89 -10.70 -14.35
C GLU A 107 3.53 -9.41 -13.81
N LYS A 108 4.03 -9.43 -12.57
CA LYS A 108 4.52 -8.26 -11.83
C LYS A 108 3.51 -7.11 -11.85
N THR A 109 2.23 -7.48 -11.64
CA THR A 109 1.08 -6.57 -11.74
C THR A 109 0.42 -6.37 -10.38
N PHE A 110 0.36 -5.12 -9.93
CA PHE A 110 -0.51 -4.69 -8.84
C PHE A 110 -1.88 -4.33 -9.40
N THR A 111 -2.93 -4.94 -8.88
CA THR A 111 -4.31 -4.69 -9.29
C THR A 111 -5.07 -4.04 -8.15
N ILE A 112 -5.64 -2.87 -8.40
CA ILE A 112 -6.46 -2.10 -7.47
C ILE A 112 -7.92 -2.28 -7.89
N THR A 113 -8.71 -2.88 -7.02
CA THR A 113 -10.12 -3.20 -7.22
C THR A 113 -10.96 -2.38 -6.25
N PRO A 114 -11.63 -1.29 -6.69
CA PRO A 114 -12.53 -0.51 -5.85
C PRO A 114 -13.57 -1.38 -5.14
N ILE A 115 -13.76 -1.17 -3.85
CA ILE A 115 -14.82 -1.81 -3.06
C ILE A 115 -15.86 -0.80 -2.56
N ASP A 116 -15.43 0.43 -2.34
CA ASP A 116 -16.28 1.54 -1.91
C ASP A 116 -17.27 1.97 -3.01
N GLU A 117 -18.52 2.23 -2.65
CA GLU A 117 -19.58 2.57 -3.59
C GLU A 117 -19.33 3.88 -4.33
N ASP A 118 -18.81 4.91 -3.64
CA ASP A 118 -18.54 6.20 -4.27
C ASP A 118 -17.38 6.10 -5.25
N PHE A 119 -16.36 5.30 -4.92
CA PHE A 119 -15.26 5.01 -5.84
C PHE A 119 -15.74 4.23 -7.07
N LYS A 120 -16.52 3.17 -6.88
CA LYS A 120 -17.12 2.39 -7.99
C LYS A 120 -17.96 3.25 -8.93
N ASN A 121 -18.82 4.10 -8.36
CA ASN A 121 -19.66 5.01 -9.13
C ASN A 121 -18.81 6.02 -9.91
N SER A 122 -17.74 6.54 -9.31
CA SER A 122 -16.83 7.46 -9.98
C SER A 122 -16.15 6.81 -11.19
N ILE A 123 -15.72 5.54 -11.05
CA ILE A 123 -15.12 4.77 -12.13
C ILE A 123 -16.11 4.55 -13.28
N ALA A 124 -17.36 4.17 -12.96
CA ALA A 124 -18.41 4.01 -13.97
C ALA A 124 -18.70 5.32 -14.72
N LEU A 125 -18.80 6.44 -14.02
CA LEU A 125 -19.04 7.76 -14.64
C LEU A 125 -17.90 8.20 -15.56
N VAL A 126 -16.65 7.85 -15.22
CA VAL A 126 -15.50 8.09 -16.09
C VAL A 126 -15.57 7.22 -17.34
N ALA A 127 -15.90 5.93 -17.20
CA ALA A 127 -16.07 5.03 -18.33
C ALA A 127 -17.21 5.45 -19.28
N ASP A 128 -18.28 6.05 -18.73
CA ASP A 128 -19.38 6.65 -19.49
C ASP A 128 -19.01 7.99 -20.16
N GLY A 129 -17.80 8.52 -19.94
CA GLY A 129 -17.32 9.77 -20.53
C GLY A 129 -17.95 11.03 -19.91
N ASN A 130 -18.39 10.97 -18.66
CA ASN A 130 -19.01 12.11 -17.99
C ASN A 130 -18.00 13.26 -17.78
N ALA A 131 -18.24 14.41 -18.42
CA ALA A 131 -17.34 15.56 -18.39
C ALA A 131 -17.11 16.14 -16.97
N ASP A 132 -18.09 16.02 -16.07
CA ASP A 132 -18.03 16.63 -14.73
C ASP A 132 -16.98 15.95 -13.84
N ILE A 133 -16.69 14.66 -14.08
CA ILE A 133 -15.74 13.89 -13.28
C ILE A 133 -14.33 13.83 -13.90
N LEU A 134 -14.16 14.25 -15.16
CA LEU A 134 -12.86 14.15 -15.87
C LEU A 134 -11.73 14.93 -15.19
N SER A 135 -12.03 16.06 -14.55
CA SER A 135 -11.02 16.82 -13.79
C SER A 135 -10.54 16.03 -12.57
N ALA A 136 -11.47 15.47 -11.79
CA ALA A 136 -11.15 14.63 -10.63
C ALA A 136 -10.40 13.35 -11.06
N TRP A 137 -10.81 12.76 -12.19
CA TRP A 137 -10.12 11.62 -12.78
C TRP A 137 -8.67 11.93 -13.15
N LYS A 138 -8.42 13.12 -13.71
CA LYS A 138 -7.05 13.55 -14.02
C LYS A 138 -6.19 13.66 -12.77
N GLU A 139 -6.70 14.27 -11.70
CA GLU A 139 -5.98 14.38 -10.42
C GLU A 139 -5.65 12.99 -9.86
N MET A 140 -6.66 12.11 -9.80
CA MET A 140 -6.49 10.73 -9.33
C MET A 140 -5.45 9.95 -10.14
N ARG A 141 -5.42 10.10 -11.48
CA ARG A 141 -4.39 9.48 -12.32
C ARG A 141 -2.98 9.98 -12.00
N GLN A 142 -2.82 11.29 -11.76
CA GLN A 142 -1.53 11.87 -11.40
C GLN A 142 -1.05 11.39 -10.02
N GLU A 143 -1.97 11.26 -9.06
CA GLU A 143 -1.67 10.71 -7.74
C GLU A 143 -1.28 9.23 -7.83
N LEU A 144 -1.99 8.42 -8.63
CA LEU A 144 -1.64 7.02 -8.82
C LEU A 144 -0.29 6.86 -9.52
N GLN A 145 0.02 7.72 -10.50
CA GLN A 145 1.31 7.77 -11.17
C GLN A 145 2.43 8.18 -10.21
N ALA A 146 2.17 9.12 -9.29
CA ALA A 146 3.12 9.50 -8.25
C ALA A 146 3.34 8.35 -7.25
N ALA A 147 2.28 7.66 -6.83
CA ALA A 147 2.37 6.50 -5.96
C ALA A 147 3.17 5.36 -6.61
N TYR A 148 2.93 5.11 -7.91
CA TYR A 148 3.77 4.20 -8.70
C TYR A 148 5.24 4.62 -8.62
N ALA A 149 5.54 5.89 -8.90
CA ALA A 149 6.92 6.37 -8.95
C ALA A 149 7.64 6.23 -7.60
N GLU A 150 6.95 6.39 -6.47
CA GLU A 150 7.54 6.17 -5.15
C GLU A 150 7.79 4.68 -4.87
N ILE A 151 6.84 3.81 -5.21
CA ILE A 151 6.97 2.37 -4.97
C ILE A 151 8.02 1.75 -5.90
N ALA A 152 8.04 2.15 -7.17
CA ALA A 152 8.96 1.64 -8.18
C ALA A 152 10.43 2.04 -7.93
N LYS A 153 10.72 3.05 -7.08
CA LYS A 153 12.11 3.35 -6.67
C LYS A 153 12.76 2.22 -5.89
N GLU A 154 11.97 1.48 -5.13
CA GLU A 154 12.46 0.41 -4.27
C GLU A 154 12.45 -0.94 -5.01
N LEU A 155 11.52 -1.11 -5.96
CA LEU A 155 11.37 -2.34 -6.74
C LEU A 155 12.35 -2.41 -7.92
N GLU A 156 12.91 -3.60 -8.17
CA GLU A 156 13.76 -3.84 -9.32
C GLU A 156 12.94 -4.49 -10.44
N GLY A 157 12.86 -3.82 -11.62
CA GLY A 157 12.18 -4.33 -12.81
C GLY A 157 11.04 -3.45 -13.32
N GLU A 158 10.35 -3.94 -14.36
CA GLU A 158 9.14 -3.33 -14.94
C GLU A 158 7.91 -3.88 -14.19
N TYR A 159 7.09 -2.98 -13.65
CA TYR A 159 5.86 -3.33 -12.92
C TYR A 159 4.65 -2.66 -13.57
N THR A 160 3.51 -3.33 -13.45
CA THR A 160 2.23 -2.80 -13.93
C THR A 160 1.31 -2.47 -12.77
N PHE A 161 0.69 -1.30 -12.79
CA PHE A 161 -0.39 -0.93 -11.88
C PHE A 161 -1.68 -0.81 -12.67
N ASN A 162 -2.65 -1.68 -12.37
CA ASN A 162 -3.96 -1.69 -12.98
C ASN A 162 -5.01 -1.23 -11.98
N LEU A 163 -5.86 -0.29 -12.40
CA LEU A 163 -7.13 -0.01 -11.75
C LEU A 163 -8.23 -0.67 -12.59
N VAL A 164 -9.10 -1.44 -11.94
CA VAL A 164 -10.18 -2.16 -12.62
C VAL A 164 -11.54 -1.60 -12.24
N ASN A 165 -12.51 -1.76 -13.14
CA ASN A 165 -13.92 -1.58 -12.83
C ASN A 165 -14.46 -2.87 -12.20
N PRO A 166 -14.91 -2.88 -10.93
CA PRO A 166 -15.44 -4.09 -10.30
C PRO A 166 -16.87 -4.42 -10.78
N SER A 167 -17.58 -3.45 -11.37
CA SER A 167 -18.95 -3.63 -11.88
C SER A 167 -18.98 -4.37 -13.23
N GLU A 168 -17.89 -4.31 -13.99
CA GLU A 168 -17.69 -5.06 -15.23
C GLU A 168 -16.49 -5.98 -15.03
N ALA A 169 -16.73 -7.28 -14.91
CA ALA A 169 -15.69 -8.25 -14.58
C ALA A 169 -14.42 -8.04 -15.43
N ASN A 170 -13.32 -7.68 -14.76
CA ASN A 170 -11.97 -7.52 -15.31
C ASN A 170 -11.80 -6.44 -16.40
N SER A 171 -12.64 -5.41 -16.41
CA SER A 171 -12.41 -4.26 -17.28
C SER A 171 -11.36 -3.33 -16.64
N VAL A 172 -10.13 -3.35 -17.17
CA VAL A 172 -9.09 -2.38 -16.78
C VAL A 172 -9.54 -1.01 -17.23
N VAL A 173 -9.56 -0.04 -16.31
CA VAL A 173 -9.95 1.36 -16.60
C VAL A 173 -8.75 2.29 -16.67
N LEU A 174 -7.64 1.91 -16.05
CA LEU A 174 -6.38 2.62 -16.07
C LEU A 174 -5.24 1.61 -15.90
N SER A 175 -4.21 1.72 -16.72
CA SER A 175 -3.00 0.91 -16.60
C SER A 175 -1.78 1.81 -16.69
N ILE A 176 -0.85 1.61 -15.75
CA ILE A 176 0.42 2.31 -15.65
C ILE A 176 1.54 1.28 -15.74
N ILE A 177 2.46 1.45 -16.68
CA ILE A 177 3.65 0.61 -16.86
C ILE A 177 4.85 1.54 -16.88
N ASP A 178 5.86 1.27 -16.06
CA ASP A 178 7.07 2.11 -15.95
C ASP A 178 6.80 3.59 -15.71
N GLY A 179 5.73 3.86 -14.98
CA GLY A 179 5.32 5.21 -14.61
C GLY A 179 4.63 5.95 -15.76
N GLU A 180 4.39 5.32 -16.90
CA GLU A 180 3.62 5.88 -18.01
C GLU A 180 2.20 5.30 -18.05
N ILE A 181 1.21 6.16 -18.32
CA ILE A 181 -0.17 5.72 -18.50
C ILE A 181 -0.31 5.12 -19.90
N VAL A 182 -0.35 3.79 -20.00
CA VAL A 182 -0.47 3.06 -21.27
C VAL A 182 -1.93 2.85 -21.70
N TYR A 183 -2.85 2.85 -20.73
CA TYR A 183 -4.28 2.74 -20.98
C TYR A 183 -5.06 3.65 -20.03
N ASP A 184 -6.07 4.34 -20.56
CA ASP A 184 -6.96 5.22 -19.82
C ASP A 184 -8.33 5.22 -20.51
N VAL A 185 -9.35 4.72 -19.81
CA VAL A 185 -10.71 4.62 -20.35
C VAL A 185 -11.27 5.98 -20.78
N ALA A 186 -10.87 7.07 -20.13
CA ALA A 186 -11.35 8.42 -20.43
C ALA A 186 -10.78 9.00 -21.73
N LYS A 187 -9.81 8.32 -22.38
CA LYS A 187 -9.16 8.76 -23.62
C LYS A 187 -9.49 7.90 -24.83
N GLN A 188 -10.38 6.91 -24.69
CA GLN A 188 -10.80 6.02 -25.76
C GLN A 188 -11.88 6.63 -26.66
#